data_AF-A0A843MBH8-F1
#
_entry.id   AF-A0A843MBH8-F1
#
_cell.length_a   1.000
_cell.length_b   1.000
_cell.length_c   1.000
_cell.angle_alpha   90.00
_cell.angle_beta   90.00
_cell.angle_gamma   90.00
#
_symmetry.space_group_name_H-M   'P 1'
#
loop_
_entity.id
_entity.type
_entity.pdbx_description
1 polymer ?
#
loop_
_entity_poly.entity_id
_entity_poly.type
_entity_poly.pdbx_seq_one_letter_code
_entity_poly.pdbx_strand_id
1 'polypeptide(L)'
;TVSRVFEEHGLPVFEITANSFLWNMVRGIAGFLFAAGLGMAGPDDAERQLNDHIWRVHPAPPEGLVLWDADCGITFSPVRQRSESARQLYSAAEKARQSALCAEAILGDKMDGMLKDSVMRNYGSLLKAGKENGFPK
;
A
#
# COMPACT_ATOMS: atom_id res chain seq x y z
N THR A 1 5.35 -17.35 -7.67
CA THR A 1 4.95 -16.04 -7.16
C THR A 1 5.05 -15.04 -8.29
N VAL A 2 4.01 -14.24 -8.49
CA VAL A 2 3.98 -13.16 -9.48
C VAL A 2 3.66 -11.87 -8.74
N SER A 3 4.36 -10.78 -9.06
CA SER A 3 4.06 -9.47 -8.49
C SER A 3 4.30 -8.37 -9.52
N ARG A 4 3.55 -7.27 -9.40
CA ARG A 4 3.69 -6.09 -10.25
C ARG A 4 3.24 -4.83 -9.53
N VAL A 5 3.80 -3.71 -9.96
CA VAL A 5 3.36 -2.37 -9.57
C VAL A 5 2.91 -1.66 -10.84
N PHE A 6 1.73 -1.05 -10.81
CA PHE A 6 1.16 -0.31 -11.94
C PHE A 6 0.28 0.84 -11.43
N GLU A 7 -0.12 1.73 -12.34
CA GLU A 7 -1.09 2.79 -12.03
C GLU A 7 -2.48 2.36 -12.51
N GLU A 8 -3.47 2.51 -11.65
CA GLU A 8 -4.88 2.29 -11.98
C GLU A 8 -5.70 3.45 -11.42
N HIS A 9 -6.45 4.13 -12.29
CA HIS A 9 -7.25 5.32 -11.92
C HIS A 9 -6.47 6.42 -11.18
N GLY A 10 -5.19 6.63 -11.54
CA GLY A 10 -4.33 7.61 -10.89
C GLY A 10 -3.76 7.17 -9.53
N LEU A 11 -3.98 5.92 -9.12
CA LEU A 11 -3.48 5.36 -7.88
C LEU A 11 -2.40 4.31 -8.15
N PRO A 12 -1.28 4.31 -7.40
CA PRO A 12 -0.31 3.23 -7.48
C PRO A 12 -0.89 1.96 -6.84
N VAL A 13 -0.92 0.87 -7.60
CA VAL A 13 -1.39 -0.46 -7.19
C VAL A 13 -0.22 -1.42 -7.13
N PHE A 14 -0.10 -2.13 -6.01
CA PHE A 14 0.81 -3.26 -5.87
C PHE A 14 0.00 -4.56 -5.81
N GLU A 15 0.19 -5.42 -6.81
CA GLU A 15 -0.47 -6.71 -6.94
C GLU A 15 0.54 -7.84 -6.70
N ILE A 16 0.18 -8.82 -5.88
CA ILE A 16 1.01 -10.00 -5.57
C ILE A 16 0.20 -11.30 -5.43
N THR A 17 0.62 -12.33 -6.15
CA THR A 17 0.04 -13.69 -6.08
C THR A 17 1.09 -14.69 -5.60
N ALA A 18 0.75 -15.45 -4.56
CA ALA A 18 1.59 -16.50 -3.98
C ALA A 18 0.72 -17.63 -3.41
N ASN A 19 1.33 -18.76 -3.07
CA ASN A 19 0.64 -19.90 -2.45
C ASN A 19 0.14 -19.58 -1.03
N SER A 20 0.91 -18.77 -0.29
CA SER A 20 0.56 -18.32 1.05
C SER A 20 1.37 -17.07 1.41
N PHE A 21 0.89 -16.35 2.42
CA PHE A 21 1.56 -15.17 2.98
C PHE A 21 1.67 -15.29 4.50
N LEU A 22 2.77 -14.80 5.05
CA LEU A 22 2.91 -14.64 6.50
C LEU A 22 2.05 -13.47 6.99
N TRP A 23 1.78 -13.44 8.30
CA TRP A 23 1.05 -12.35 8.94
C TRP A 23 1.70 -11.00 8.61
N ASN A 24 0.91 -10.06 8.11
CA ASN A 24 1.33 -8.72 7.67
C ASN A 24 2.40 -8.68 6.55
N MET A 25 2.75 -9.79 5.91
CA MET A 25 3.82 -9.83 4.89
C MET A 25 3.54 -8.86 3.73
N VAL A 26 2.36 -8.94 3.13
CA VAL A 26 1.98 -8.07 1.99
C VAL A 26 1.99 -6.60 2.39
N ARG A 27 1.48 -6.28 3.59
CA ARG A 27 1.46 -4.90 4.10
C ARG A 27 2.86 -4.39 4.42
N GLY A 28 3.77 -5.26 4.87
CA GLY A 28 5.18 -4.93 5.07
C GLY A 28 5.87 -4.61 3.74
N ILE A 29 5.65 -5.46 2.71
CA ILE A 29 6.18 -5.21 1.36
C ILE A 29 5.62 -3.89 0.80
N ALA A 30 4.31 -3.67 0.90
CA ALA A 30 3.67 -2.43 0.45
C ALA A 30 4.24 -1.19 1.17
N GLY A 31 4.48 -1.29 2.48
CA GLY A 31 5.11 -0.21 3.26
C GLY A 31 6.53 0.10 2.78
N PHE A 32 7.33 -0.92 2.48
CA PHE A 32 8.68 -0.75 1.92
C PHE A 32 8.62 -0.10 0.52
N LEU A 33 7.76 -0.60 -0.37
CA LEU A 33 7.60 -0.04 -1.72
C LEU A 33 7.14 1.41 -1.69
N PHE A 34 6.27 1.77 -0.74
CA PHE A 34 5.82 3.14 -0.55
C PHE A 34 6.96 4.06 -0.11
N ALA A 35 7.82 3.61 0.82
CA ALA A 35 9.04 4.33 1.19
C ALA A 35 10.01 4.47 -0.01
N ALA A 36 10.16 3.42 -0.81
CA ALA A 36 11.00 3.45 -2.01
C ALA A 36 10.49 4.45 -3.06
N GLY A 37 9.18 4.51 -3.30
CA GLY A 37 8.55 5.48 -4.20
C GLY A 37 8.74 6.95 -3.75
N LEU A 38 9.02 7.17 -2.47
CA LEU A 38 9.34 8.48 -1.90
C LEU A 38 10.85 8.77 -1.84
N GLY A 39 11.69 7.89 -2.39
CA GLY A 39 13.14 8.01 -2.38
C GLY A 39 13.79 7.74 -1.02
N MET A 40 13.07 7.09 -0.10
CA MET A 40 13.52 6.85 1.28
C MET A 40 14.20 5.48 1.48
N ALA A 41 14.08 4.59 0.50
CA ALA A 41 14.71 3.28 0.47
C ALA A 41 15.02 2.89 -0.99
N GLY A 42 16.08 2.11 -1.19
CA GLY A 42 16.50 1.64 -2.52
C GLY A 42 16.54 0.11 -2.65
N PRO A 43 16.92 -0.40 -3.84
CA PRO A 43 17.12 -1.83 -4.08
C PRO A 43 18.09 -2.47 -3.08
N ASP A 44 19.20 -1.80 -2.76
CA ASP A 44 20.19 -2.30 -1.80
C ASP A 44 19.60 -2.48 -0.38
N ASP A 45 18.70 -1.58 0.02
CA ASP A 45 17.97 -1.70 1.29
C ASP A 45 17.01 -2.89 1.24
N ALA A 46 16.39 -3.17 0.09
CA ALA A 46 15.52 -4.33 -0.08
C ALA A 46 16.33 -5.63 0.08
N GLU A 47 17.50 -5.73 -0.57
CA GLU A 47 18.38 -6.89 -0.46
C GLU A 47 18.83 -7.11 0.99
N ARG A 48 19.25 -6.05 1.68
CA ARG A 48 19.61 -6.11 3.10
C ARG A 48 18.43 -6.53 3.98
N GLN A 49 17.24 -5.98 3.73
CA GLN A 49 16.05 -6.33 4.49
C GLN A 49 15.68 -7.81 4.32
N LEU A 50 15.85 -8.37 3.12
CA LEU A 50 15.57 -9.78 2.81
C LEU A 50 16.60 -10.74 3.42
N ASN A 51 17.89 -10.37 3.42
CA ASN A 51 18.96 -11.24 3.91
C ASN A 51 19.15 -11.12 5.44
N ASP A 52 19.19 -9.90 5.94
CA ASP A 52 19.71 -9.61 7.28
C ASP A 52 18.61 -9.26 8.29
N HIS A 53 17.35 -9.14 7.84
CA HIS A 53 16.16 -8.88 8.69
C HIS A 53 16.31 -7.64 9.59
N ILE A 54 17.02 -6.63 9.10
CA ILE A 54 17.61 -5.55 9.91
C ILE A 54 16.53 -4.61 10.49
N TRP A 55 15.43 -4.41 9.78
CA TRP A 55 14.43 -3.40 10.15
C TRP A 55 13.04 -3.98 10.37
N ARG A 56 12.36 -3.45 11.39
CA ARG A 56 10.90 -3.58 11.48
C ARG A 56 10.26 -2.57 10.53
N VAL A 57 9.76 -3.07 9.40
CA VAL A 57 8.88 -2.32 8.52
C VAL A 57 7.51 -2.30 9.18
N HIS A 58 7.01 -1.13 9.56
CA HIS A 58 5.62 -1.02 9.99
C HIS A 58 4.73 -1.40 8.80
N PRO A 59 3.72 -2.27 8.99
CA PRO A 59 2.86 -2.66 7.89
C PRO A 59 2.03 -1.45 7.41
N ALA A 60 1.89 -1.30 6.10
CA ALA A 60 1.01 -0.31 5.50
C ALA A 60 -0.42 -0.39 6.08
N PRO A 61 -1.20 0.70 6.11
CA PRO A 61 -2.58 0.67 6.62
C PRO A 61 -3.43 -0.44 5.95
N PRO A 62 -4.33 -1.11 6.69
CA PRO A 62 -5.07 -2.26 6.16
C PRO A 62 -6.16 -1.89 5.13
N GLU A 63 -6.61 -0.63 5.11
CA GLU A 63 -7.76 -0.19 4.32
C GLU A 63 -7.54 -0.31 2.80
N GLY A 64 -6.28 -0.31 2.36
CA GLY A 64 -5.91 -0.49 0.95
C GLY A 64 -5.64 -1.94 0.54
N LEU A 65 -5.71 -2.91 1.46
CA LEU A 65 -5.45 -4.32 1.14
C LEU A 65 -6.74 -5.04 0.75
N VAL A 66 -6.80 -5.51 -0.49
CA VAL A 66 -7.94 -6.25 -1.02
C VAL A 66 -7.50 -7.66 -1.43
N LEU A 67 -8.22 -8.69 -0.96
CA LEU A 67 -8.12 -10.02 -1.53
C LEU A 67 -9.03 -10.07 -2.76
N TRP A 68 -8.44 -10.05 -3.96
CA TRP A 68 -9.22 -10.00 -5.21
C TRP A 68 -9.43 -11.38 -5.84
N ASP A 69 -8.53 -12.33 -5.60
CA ASP A 69 -8.60 -13.67 -6.17
C ASP A 69 -7.99 -14.70 -5.21
N ALA A 70 -8.54 -15.91 -5.24
CA ALA A 70 -8.06 -17.04 -4.46
C ALA A 70 -8.39 -18.35 -5.19
N ASP A 71 -7.35 -19.06 -5.64
CA ASP A 71 -7.50 -20.44 -6.09
C ASP A 71 -7.44 -21.39 -4.89
N CYS A 72 -8.60 -21.90 -4.49
CA CYS A 72 -8.73 -22.90 -3.43
C CYS A 72 -9.27 -24.25 -3.94
N GLY A 73 -9.23 -24.50 -5.25
CA GLY A 73 -9.76 -25.71 -5.88
C GLY A 73 -11.28 -25.86 -5.81
N ILE A 74 -12.01 -24.79 -5.42
CA ILE A 74 -13.47 -24.75 -5.38
C ILE A 74 -13.95 -23.63 -6.29
N THR A 75 -14.92 -23.92 -7.15
CA THR A 75 -15.56 -22.91 -7.98
C THR A 75 -16.60 -22.13 -7.20
N PHE A 76 -16.36 -20.84 -6.99
CA PHE A 76 -17.37 -19.94 -6.45
C PHE A 76 -18.31 -19.48 -7.56
N SER A 77 -19.60 -19.81 -7.45
CA SER A 77 -20.63 -19.19 -8.29
C SER A 77 -21.08 -17.89 -7.63
N PRO A 78 -20.95 -16.73 -8.29
CA PRO A 78 -21.38 -15.46 -7.72
C PRO A 78 -22.86 -15.53 -7.33
N VAL A 79 -23.15 -15.29 -6.05
CA VAL A 79 -24.53 -15.14 -5.61
C VAL A 79 -25.04 -13.80 -6.13
N ARG A 80 -26.24 -13.77 -6.70
CA ARG A 80 -26.88 -12.52 -7.13
C ARG A 80 -26.93 -11.56 -5.95
N GLN A 81 -26.17 -10.48 -6.02
CA GLN A 81 -26.25 -9.44 -5.01
C GLN A 81 -27.64 -8.80 -5.05
N ARG A 82 -28.23 -8.55 -3.88
CA ARG A 82 -29.46 -7.75 -3.79
C ARG A 82 -29.13 -6.33 -4.27
N SER A 83 -30.05 -5.72 -5.01
CA SER A 83 -29.90 -4.36 -5.54
C SER A 83 -29.62 -3.33 -4.45
N GLU A 84 -30.16 -3.55 -3.25
CA GLU A 84 -29.94 -2.71 -2.07
C GLU A 84 -28.47 -2.71 -1.62
N SER A 85 -27.82 -3.87 -1.55
CA SER A 85 -26.41 -4.00 -1.17
C SER A 85 -25.48 -3.31 -2.18
N ALA A 86 -25.74 -3.50 -3.48
CA ALA A 86 -24.98 -2.83 -4.53
C ALA A 86 -25.12 -1.30 -4.45
N ARG A 87 -26.33 -0.79 -4.19
CA ARG A 87 -26.59 0.64 -4.02
C ARG A 87 -25.89 1.22 -2.79
N GLN A 88 -25.84 0.48 -1.68
CA GLN A 88 -25.14 0.89 -0.47
C GLN A 88 -23.63 0.98 -0.70
N LEU A 89 -23.03 -0.02 -1.34
CA LEU A 89 -21.61 -0.01 -1.70
C LEU A 89 -21.27 1.16 -2.64
N TYR A 90 -22.09 1.37 -3.66
CA TYR A 90 -21.95 2.50 -4.57
C TYR A 90 -22.02 3.84 -3.82
N SER A 91 -23.02 4.03 -2.96
CA SER A 91 -23.16 5.26 -2.19
C SER A 91 -22.00 5.49 -1.23
N ALA A 92 -21.43 4.43 -0.63
CA ALA A 92 -20.27 4.53 0.24
C ALA A 92 -19.02 4.92 -0.55
N ALA A 93 -18.79 4.28 -1.70
CA ALA A 93 -17.68 4.61 -2.59
C ALA A 93 -17.76 6.06 -3.09
N GLU A 94 -18.95 6.51 -3.47
CA GLU A 94 -19.16 7.90 -3.93
C GLU A 94 -18.89 8.92 -2.83
N LYS A 95 -19.34 8.66 -1.59
CA LYS A 95 -19.04 9.52 -0.44
C LYS A 95 -17.55 9.57 -0.14
N ALA A 96 -16.86 8.44 -0.20
CA ALA A 96 -15.41 8.38 0.00
C ALA A 96 -14.67 9.17 -1.08
N ARG A 97 -15.07 9.01 -2.35
CA ARG A 97 -14.53 9.77 -3.48
C ARG A 97 -14.75 11.28 -3.31
N GLN A 98 -15.95 11.70 -2.95
CA GLN A 98 -16.27 13.11 -2.70
C GLN A 98 -15.42 13.67 -1.55
N SER A 99 -15.26 12.91 -0.48
CA SER A 99 -14.41 13.30 0.66
C SER A 99 -12.94 13.46 0.25
N ALA A 100 -12.41 12.57 -0.58
CA ALA A 100 -11.03 12.66 -1.08
C ALA A 100 -10.83 13.91 -1.95
N LEU A 101 -11.73 14.16 -2.91
CA LEU A 101 -11.68 15.36 -3.77
C LEU A 101 -11.79 16.66 -2.95
N CYS A 102 -12.66 16.70 -1.94
CA CYS A 102 -12.75 17.84 -1.04
C CYS A 102 -11.44 18.04 -0.26
N ALA A 103 -10.84 16.97 0.26
CA ALA A 103 -9.57 17.04 0.98
C ALA A 103 -8.44 17.54 0.06
N GLU A 104 -8.36 17.05 -1.18
CA GLU A 104 -7.40 17.53 -2.19
C GLU A 104 -7.57 19.02 -2.48
N ALA A 105 -8.80 19.47 -2.73
CA ALA A 105 -9.08 20.88 -2.99
C ALA A 105 -8.77 21.80 -1.79
N ILE A 106 -8.98 21.32 -0.56
CA ILE A 106 -8.73 22.08 0.67
C ILE A 106 -7.25 22.10 1.04
N LEU A 107 -6.56 20.97 0.90
CA LEU A 107 -5.18 20.80 1.38
C LEU A 107 -4.14 21.19 0.33
N GLY A 108 -4.43 21.04 -0.97
CA GLY A 108 -3.48 21.33 -2.05
C GLY A 108 -2.11 20.70 -1.79
N ASP A 109 -1.04 21.47 -1.99
CA ASP A 109 0.35 21.04 -1.78
C ASP A 109 0.67 20.60 -0.34
N LYS A 110 -0.16 20.97 0.65
CA LYS A 110 0.04 20.51 2.04
C LYS A 110 -0.23 19.02 2.18
N MET A 111 -0.98 18.42 1.25
CA MET A 111 -1.25 16.98 1.22
C MET A 111 0.06 16.19 1.14
N ASP A 112 0.95 16.56 0.22
CA ASP A 112 2.25 15.89 0.02
C ASP A 112 3.14 15.98 1.25
N GLY A 113 3.15 17.14 1.91
CA GLY A 113 3.86 17.35 3.17
C GLY A 113 3.33 16.44 4.29
N MET A 114 2.00 16.37 4.45
CA MET A 114 1.36 15.51 5.45
C MET A 114 1.55 14.02 5.14
N LEU A 115 1.54 13.63 3.86
CA LEU A 115 1.82 12.27 3.42
C LEU A 115 3.25 11.89 3.80
N LYS A 116 4.22 12.75 3.48
CA LYS A 116 5.63 12.59 3.87
C LYS A 116 5.76 12.49 5.39
N ASP A 117 5.13 13.36 6.17
CA ASP A 117 5.21 13.31 7.64
C ASP A 117 4.58 12.04 8.24
N SER A 118 3.47 11.57 7.67
CA SER A 118 2.87 10.28 8.03
C SER A 118 3.81 9.12 7.72
N VAL A 119 4.46 9.17 6.55
CA VAL A 119 5.46 8.18 6.17
C VAL A 119 6.65 8.23 7.12
N MET A 120 7.19 9.41 7.41
CA MET A 120 8.35 9.54 8.30
C MET A 120 8.05 9.00 9.70
N ARG A 121 6.82 9.21 10.21
CA ARG A 121 6.39 8.68 11.51
C ARG A 121 6.24 7.16 11.51
N ASN A 122 5.63 6.61 10.47
CA ASN A 122 5.32 5.18 10.41
C ASN A 122 6.49 4.32 9.91
N TYR A 123 7.35 4.85 9.06
CA TYR A 123 8.45 4.12 8.42
C TYR A 123 9.83 4.70 8.76
N GLY A 124 9.91 5.54 9.80
CA GLY A 124 11.16 6.21 10.17
C GLY A 124 12.30 5.29 10.60
N SER A 125 12.01 4.02 10.92
CA SER A 125 13.02 2.97 11.12
C SER A 125 13.82 2.69 9.83
N LEU A 126 13.17 2.77 8.66
CA LEU A 126 13.84 2.63 7.35
C LEU A 126 14.73 3.84 7.03
N LEU A 127 14.34 5.04 7.48
CA LEU A 127 15.09 6.28 7.24
C LEU A 127 16.44 6.36 7.96
N LYS A 128 16.55 5.76 9.16
CA LYS A 128 17.81 5.77 9.92
C LYS A 128 18.90 4.99 9.19
N ALA A 129 18.51 3.92 8.48
CA ALA A 129 19.42 3.12 7.69
C ALA A 129 19.87 3.80 6.39
N GLY A 130 18.95 4.42 5.64
CA GLY A 130 19.30 5.13 4.40
C GLY A 130 20.22 6.34 4.63
N LYS A 131 20.13 7.01 5.79
CA LYS A 131 21.02 8.13 6.17
C LYS A 131 22.44 7.71 6.53
N GLU A 132 22.63 6.50 7.07
CA GLU A 132 23.97 5.96 7.35
C GLU A 132 24.68 5.50 6.05
N ASN A 133 23.93 5.27 4.97
CA ASN A 133 24.44 4.76 3.69
C ASN A 133 24.59 5.82 2.57
N GLY A 134 24.33 7.10 2.83
CA GLY A 134 24.77 8.20 1.96
C GLY A 134 24.02 8.40 0.63
N PHE A 135 22.71 8.60 0.66
CA PHE A 135 21.98 9.14 -0.50
C PHE A 135 22.16 10.67 -0.62
N PRO A 136 22.39 11.23 -1.83
CA PRO A 136 22.42 12.67 -2.03
C PRO A 136 21.04 13.28 -1.83
N LYS A 137 21.03 14.52 -1.35
CA LYS A 137 19.85 15.35 -1.11
C LYS A 137 19.00 15.58 -2.36
#